data_AF-A0A501WTA0-F1
#
_entry.id   AF-A0A501WTA0-F1
#
_cell.length_a   1.000
_cell.length_b   1.000
_cell.length_c   1.000
_cell.angle_alpha   90.00
_cell.angle_beta   90.00
_cell.angle_gamma   90.00
#
_symmetry.space_group_name_H-M   'P 1'
#
loop_
_entity.id
_entity.type
_entity.pdbx_description
1 polymer ?
#
loop_
_entity_poly.entity_id
_entity_poly.type
_entity_poly.pdbx_seq_one_letter_code
_entity_poly.pdbx_strand_id
1 'polypeptide(L)'
;HPWTNGQAERMVRTIKEATVRAFHYASIEDLRRHVRDWLLAYNYAKQLKALRFRTPLEAIQPIAVERPELFVRQPSQDMLGLNS
;
A
#
# COMPACT_ATOMS: atom_id res chain seq x y z
N HIS A 1 9.78 2.29 18.46
CA HIS A 1 10.51 3.57 18.61
C HIS A 1 9.69 4.66 17.91
N PRO A 2 9.62 5.89 18.44
CA PRO A 2 8.62 6.90 18.04
C PRO A 2 8.58 7.28 16.55
N TRP A 3 9.69 7.16 15.82
CA TRP A 3 9.80 7.62 14.43
C TRP A 3 9.08 6.74 13.39
N THR A 4 8.87 5.46 13.69
CA THR A 4 8.16 4.53 12.82
C THR A 4 6.65 4.73 12.88
N ASN A 5 6.12 5.13 14.04
CA ASN A 5 4.70 5.40 14.21
C ASN A 5 4.23 6.58 13.34
N GLY A 6 5.03 7.65 13.27
CA GLY A 6 4.69 8.83 12.46
C GLY A 6 4.61 8.55 10.95
N GLN A 7 5.35 7.57 10.42
CA GLN A 7 5.23 7.17 9.02
C GLN A 7 3.95 6.37 8.77
N ALA A 8 3.61 5.44 9.67
CA ALA A 8 2.36 4.69 9.61
C ALA A 8 1.14 5.61 9.73
N GLU A 9 1.16 6.56 10.67
CA GLU A 9 0.08 7.55 10.86
C GLU A 9 -0.13 8.44 9.63
N ARG A 10 0.96 8.87 8.97
CA ARG A 10 0.88 9.63 7.72
C ARG A 10 0.25 8.80 6.61
N MET A 11 0.65 7.55 6.44
CA MET A 11 0.06 6.65 5.44
C MET A 11 -1.43 6.41 5.71
N VAL A 12 -1.80 6.14 6.97
CA VAL A 12 -3.20 5.97 7.38
C VAL A 12 -4.03 7.22 7.10
N ARG A 13 -3.47 8.42 7.30
CA ARG A 13 -4.14 9.68 6.95
C ARG A 13 -4.39 9.77 5.45
N THR A 14 -3.41 9.48 4.61
CA THR A 14 -3.56 9.50 3.14
C THR A 14 -4.62 8.52 2.67
N ILE A 15 -4.66 7.29 3.22
CA ILE A 15 -5.72 6.32 2.92
C ILE A 15 -7.09 6.88 3.28
N LYS A 16 -7.25 7.43 4.49
CA LYS A 16 -8.52 8.02 4.95
C LYS A 16 -8.98 9.19 4.07
N GLU A 17 -8.05 10.03 3.63
CA GLU A 17 -8.34 11.15 2.73
C GLU A 17 -8.81 10.68 1.36
N ALA A 18 -8.19 9.64 0.80
CA ALA A 18 -8.58 9.11 -0.50
C ALA A 18 -9.81 8.19 -0.46
N THR A 19 -10.23 7.72 0.71
CA THR A 19 -11.35 6.77 0.87
C THR A 19 -12.47 7.35 1.74
N VAL A 20 -12.37 7.23 3.06
CA VAL A 20 -13.43 7.54 4.04
C VAL A 20 -13.89 9.00 4.01
N ARG A 21 -13.01 9.95 3.65
CA ARG A 21 -13.37 11.37 3.58
C ARG A 21 -13.99 11.80 2.26
N ALA A 22 -13.72 11.07 1.19
CA ALA A 22 -14.16 11.42 -0.17
C ALA A 22 -15.45 10.67 -0.59
N PHE A 23 -15.80 9.59 0.11
CA PHE A 23 -16.91 8.70 -0.27
C PHE A 23 -17.74 8.30 0.94
N HIS A 24 -19.05 8.10 0.73
CA HIS A 24 -19.94 7.45 1.68
C HIS A 24 -20.10 5.98 1.29
N TYR A 25 -20.12 5.08 2.29
CA TYR A 25 -20.26 3.65 2.08
C TYR A 25 -21.57 3.16 2.67
N ALA A 26 -22.26 2.26 1.96
CA ALA A 26 -23.48 1.62 2.45
C ALA A 26 -23.16 0.54 3.50
N SER A 27 -21.98 -0.07 3.41
CA SER A 27 -21.53 -1.14 4.29
C SER A 27 -20.04 -1.05 4.62
N ILE A 28 -19.61 -1.75 5.67
CA ILE A 28 -18.19 -1.88 6.01
C ILE A 28 -17.44 -2.73 4.96
N GLU A 29 -18.15 -3.64 4.30
CA GLU A 29 -17.64 -4.45 3.19
C GLU A 29 -17.25 -3.58 1.98
N ASP A 30 -18.06 -2.58 1.64
CA ASP A 30 -17.76 -1.63 0.56
C ASP A 30 -16.52 -0.79 0.87
N LEU A 31 -16.40 -0.33 2.12
CA LEU A 31 -15.19 0.38 2.57
C LEU A 31 -13.95 -0.52 2.48
N ARG A 32 -14.03 -1.77 2.96
CA ARG A 32 -12.91 -2.72 2.90
C ARG A 32 -12.46 -2.97 1.45
N ARG A 33 -13.41 -3.15 0.54
CA ARG A 33 -13.14 -3.33 -0.89
C ARG A 33 -12.42 -2.12 -1.47
N HIS A 34 -12.92 -0.92 -1.23
CA HIS A 34 -12.31 0.30 -1.77
C HIS A 34 -10.92 0.55 -1.18
N VAL A 35 -10.70 0.31 0.11
CA VAL A 35 -9.36 0.41 0.73
C VAL A 35 -8.39 -0.58 0.09
N ARG A 36 -8.83 -1.83 -0.16
CA ARG A 36 -8.02 -2.83 -0.87
C ARG A 36 -7.66 -2.37 -2.28
N ASP A 37 -8.64 -1.90 -3.04
CA ASP A 37 -8.43 -1.45 -4.41
C ASP A 37 -7.51 -0.23 -4.47
N TRP A 38 -7.64 0.69 -3.51
CA TRP A 38 -6.71 1.82 -3.35
C TRP A 38 -5.29 1.37 -3.05
N LEU A 39 -5.10 0.40 -2.14
CA LEU A 39 -3.78 -0.15 -1.81
C LEU A 39 -3.15 -0.84 -3.01
N LEU A 40 -3.93 -1.59 -3.79
CA LEU A 40 -3.45 -2.21 -5.02
C LEU A 40 -3.01 -1.16 -6.04
N ALA A 41 -3.86 -0.15 -6.29
CA ALA A 41 -3.50 0.94 -7.21
C ALA A 41 -2.25 1.69 -6.72
N TYR A 42 -2.15 1.98 -5.41
CA TYR A 42 -1.02 2.68 -4.84
C TYR A 42 0.28 1.89 -4.96
N ASN A 43 0.26 0.60 -4.58
CA ASN A 43 1.47 -0.23 -4.53
C ASN A 43 1.95 -0.68 -5.92
N TYR A 44 1.04 -0.90 -6.87
CA TYR A 44 1.34 -1.55 -8.15
C TYR A 44 1.18 -0.65 -9.39
N ALA A 45 0.31 0.37 -9.36
CA ALA A 45 0.03 1.19 -10.54
C ALA A 45 0.55 2.63 -10.41
N LYS A 46 0.62 3.15 -9.18
CA LYS A 46 0.96 4.55 -8.95
C LYS A 46 2.47 4.77 -8.92
N GLN A 47 2.98 5.40 -9.97
CA GLN A 47 4.35 5.90 -10.01
C GLN A 47 4.49 7.16 -9.16
N LEU A 48 5.47 7.17 -8.26
CA LEU A 48 5.69 8.29 -7.35
C LEU A 48 6.95 9.06 -7.73
N LYS A 49 6.83 10.39 -7.89
CA LYS A 49 7.98 11.28 -8.18
C LYS A 49 9.11 11.12 -7.15
N ALA A 50 8.75 10.96 -5.87
CA ALA A 50 9.71 10.73 -4.79
C ALA A 50 10.50 9.42 -4.94
N LEU A 51 9.95 8.43 -5.66
CA LEU A 51 10.59 7.15 -5.97
C LEU A 51 11.20 7.13 -7.38
N ARG A 52 11.52 8.29 -7.95
CA ARG A 52 12.01 8.43 -9.34
C ARG A 52 11.06 7.79 -10.35
N PHE A 53 9.76 8.05 -10.19
CA PHE A 53 8.68 7.52 -11.03
C PHE A 53 8.56 5.99 -11.02
N ARG A 54 9.03 5.33 -9.95
CA ARG A 54 8.72 3.93 -9.67
C ARG A 54 7.47 3.81 -8.82
N THR A 55 6.81 2.66 -8.93
CA THR A 55 5.80 2.20 -7.98
C THR A 55 6.45 1.83 -6.65
N PRO A 56 5.70 1.84 -5.53
CA PRO A 56 6.21 1.35 -4.25
C PRO A 56 6.78 -0.07 -4.32
N LEU A 57 6.13 -0.98 -5.07
CA LEU A 57 6.63 -2.34 -5.24
C LEU A 57 8.00 -2.36 -5.95
N GLU A 58 8.14 -1.67 -7.08
CA GLU A 58 9.40 -1.62 -7.82
C GLU A 58 10.53 -1.01 -7.00
N ALA A 59 10.21 -0.07 -6.10
CA ALA A 59 11.20 0.53 -5.20
C ALA A 59 11.67 -0.43 -4.10
N ILE A 60 10.79 -1.32 -3.61
CA ILE A 60 11.11 -2.23 -2.50
C ILE A 60 11.67 -3.58 -2.96
N GLN A 61 11.35 -4.00 -4.18
CA GLN A 61 11.82 -5.26 -4.78
C GLN A 61 13.34 -5.48 -4.69
N PRO A 62 14.22 -4.53 -5.05
CA PRO A 62 15.67 -4.75 -4.93
C PRO A 62 16.10 -4.89 -3.46
N ILE A 63 15.50 -4.11 -2.56
CA ILE A 63 15.80 -4.16 -1.12
C ILE A 63 15.43 -5.52 -0.55
N ALA A 64 14.31 -6.10 -0.99
CA ALA A 64 13.86 -7.42 -0.54
C ALA A 64 14.73 -8.57 -1.06
N VAL A 65 15.35 -8.41 -2.23
CA VAL A 65 16.32 -9.36 -2.78
C VAL A 65 17.66 -9.27 -2.05
N GLU A 66 18.14 -8.04 -1.79
CA GLU A 66 19.43 -7.80 -1.14
C GLU A 66 19.40 -8.10 0.36
N ARG A 67 18.27 -7.81 1.03
CA ARG A 67 18.09 -7.93 2.49
C ARG A 67 16.73 -8.55 2.86
N PRO A 68 16.52 -9.84 2.57
CA PRO A 68 15.26 -10.53 2.84
C PRO A 68 14.89 -10.57 4.32
N GLU A 69 15.86 -10.50 5.23
CA GLU A 69 15.68 -10.53 6.69
C GLU A 69 14.90 -9.32 7.25
N LEU A 70 14.83 -8.23 6.49
CA LEU A 70 14.02 -7.06 6.85
C LEU A 70 12.53 -7.25 6.61
N PHE A 71 12.14 -8.32 5.91
CA PHE A 71 10.79 -8.56 5.45
C PHE A 71 10.21 -9.81 6.11
N VAL A 72 9.06 -9.66 6.78
CA VAL A 72 8.28 -10.80 7.30
C VAL A 72 7.66 -11.59 6.14
N ARG A 73 7.37 -10.94 5.01
CA ARG A 73 6.85 -11.55 3.78
C ARG A 73 7.50 -10.92 2.56
N GLN A 74 7.78 -11.74 1.55
CA GLN A 74 8.39 -11.27 0.31
C GLN A 74 7.39 -10.42 -0.50
N PRO A 75 7.77 -9.21 -0.95
CA PRO A 75 6.89 -8.30 -1.69
C PRO A 75 6.37 -8.84 -3.04
N SER A 76 6.94 -9.94 -3.54
CA SER A 76 6.61 -10.55 -4.82
C SER A 76 5.38 -11.47 -4.79
N GLN A 77 4.84 -11.83 -3.62
CA GLN A 77 3.85 -12.91 -3.50
C GLN A 77 2.37 -12.46 -3.40
N ASP A 78 2.07 -11.17 -3.29
CA ASP A 78 0.70 -10.71 -3.04
C ASP A 78 -0.17 -10.62 -4.31
N MET A 79 0.41 -10.89 -5.49
CA MET A 79 -0.31 -11.02 -6.76
C MET A 79 -0.77 -12.47 -7.04
N LEU A 80 -1.18 -13.23 -6.01
CA LEU A 80 -2.14 -14.29 -6.25
C LEU A 80 -3.46 -13.61 -6.63
N GLY A 81 -3.59 -13.33 -7.93
CA GLY A 81 -4.66 -12.55 -8.51
C GLY A 81 -6.02 -13.03 -8.02
N LEU A 82 -6.94 -12.08 -7.82
CA LEU A 82 -8.39 -12.27 -7.60
C LEU A 82 -8.80 -13.74 -7.40
N ASN A 83 -8.41 -14.33 -6.27
CA ASN A 83 -9.02 -15.57 -5.85
C ASN A 83 -10.39 -15.15 -5.32
N SER A 84 -11.38 -15.41 -6.18
CA SER A 84 -12.84 -15.46 -6.01
C SER A 84 -13.36 -15.31 -4.58
#